data_AF-A0A0C2FLT8-F1
#
_entry.id   AF-A0A0C2FLT8-F1
#
_cell.length_a   1.000
_cell.length_b   1.000
_cell.length_c   1.000
_cell.angle_alpha   90.00
_cell.angle_beta   90.00
_cell.angle_gamma   90.00
#
_symmetry.space_group_name_H-M   'P 1'
#
loop_
_entity.id
_entity.type
_entity.pdbx_description
1 polymer ?
#
loop_
_entity_poly.entity_id
_entity_poly.type
_entity_poly.pdbx_seq_one_letter_code
_entity_poly.pdbx_strand_id
1 'polypeptide(L)'
;LAREIGVLPDELDPYGKKKAKVSLDVLKRLQHVKDGKYIVVAGITPTPLGEGKSTTTMGLVQALGSHLHKNVFACVRQPSQGPTFGIKGGAAGGGYAQVIPMEEFNLHLTGDIHAITAANNLLAAAIDARMFHESTQKDDALFNRLCPANKQGELSI
;
A
#
# COMPACT_ATOMS: atom_id res chain seq x y z
N LEU A 1 -11.56 9.00 15.36
CA LEU A 1 -10.28 8.46 14.84
C LEU A 1 -9.34 9.55 14.33
N ALA A 2 -9.46 10.10 13.12
CA ALA A 2 -8.43 11.00 12.57
C ALA A 2 -8.12 12.24 13.44
N ARG A 3 -9.15 12.86 14.03
CA ARG A 3 -9.00 13.96 15.00
C ARG A 3 -8.23 13.55 16.26
N GLU A 4 -8.40 12.32 16.75
CA GLU A 4 -7.72 11.83 17.97
C GLU A 4 -6.19 11.74 17.78
N ILE A 5 -5.75 11.48 16.55
CA ILE A 5 -4.34 11.39 16.18
C ILE A 5 -3.78 12.69 15.57
N GLY A 6 -4.57 13.76 15.52
CA GLY A 6 -4.11 15.08 15.05
C GLY A 6 -3.98 15.24 13.53
N VAL A 7 -4.68 14.42 12.75
CA VAL A 7 -4.79 14.58 11.29
C VAL A 7 -5.91 15.58 10.97
N LEU A 8 -5.60 16.56 10.11
CA LEU A 8 -6.55 17.61 9.74
C LEU A 8 -7.55 17.10 8.69
N PRO A 9 -8.77 17.66 8.63
CA PRO A 9 -9.77 17.25 7.63
C PRO A 9 -9.28 17.37 6.18
N ASP A 10 -8.53 18.42 5.86
CA ASP A 10 -8.00 18.68 4.51
C ASP A 10 -6.87 17.72 4.11
N GLU A 11 -6.34 16.96 5.08
CA GLU A 11 -5.31 15.94 4.85
C GLU A 11 -5.91 14.55 4.66
N LEU A 12 -7.24 14.42 4.68
CA LEU A 12 -7.94 13.16 4.54
C LEU A 12 -8.65 13.09 3.20
N ASP A 13 -8.47 11.97 2.53
CA ASP A 13 -9.26 11.57 1.37
C ASP A 13 -10.16 10.39 1.77
N PRO A 14 -11.46 10.61 2.07
CA PRO A 14 -12.35 9.58 2.60
C PRO A 14 -12.75 8.53 1.55
N TYR A 15 -12.64 7.26 1.92
CA TYR A 15 -13.15 6.13 1.15
C TYR A 15 -14.41 5.56 1.83
N GLY A 16 -15.55 6.21 1.58
CA GLY A 16 -16.77 5.95 2.33
C GLY A 16 -16.66 6.51 3.76
N LYS A 17 -17.35 5.88 4.72
CA LYS A 17 -17.52 6.45 6.07
C LYS A 17 -16.51 5.99 7.11
N LYS A 18 -15.78 4.90 6.84
CA LYS A 18 -15.01 4.17 7.87
C LYS A 18 -13.51 4.08 7.59
N LYS A 19 -13.04 4.58 6.44
CA LYS A 19 -11.64 4.55 6.02
C LYS A 19 -11.31 5.78 5.19
N ALA A 20 -10.05 6.17 5.17
CA ALA A 20 -9.55 7.31 4.41
C ALA A 20 -8.07 7.10 4.10
N LYS A 21 -7.58 7.71 3.01
CA LYS A 21 -6.16 7.93 2.80
C LYS A 21 -5.74 9.23 3.47
N VAL A 22 -4.47 9.28 3.90
CA VAL A 22 -3.88 10.48 4.48
C VAL A 22 -2.91 11.07 3.45
N SER A 23 -3.05 12.35 3.15
CA SER A 23 -2.12 13.07 2.28
C SER A 23 -0.71 13.07 2.88
N LEU A 24 0.30 12.89 2.03
CA LEU A 24 1.71 12.97 2.44
C LEU A 24 2.14 14.39 2.83
N ASP A 25 1.34 15.42 2.52
CA ASP A 25 1.61 16.79 2.97
C ASP A 25 1.60 16.93 4.49
N VAL A 26 0.97 15.99 5.21
CA VAL A 26 1.04 15.89 6.68
C VAL A 26 2.49 15.83 7.17
N LEU A 27 3.40 15.19 6.43
CA LEU A 27 4.81 15.08 6.78
C LEU A 27 5.51 16.43 6.73
N LYS A 28 5.15 17.29 5.77
CA LYS A 28 5.69 18.64 5.66
C LYS A 28 5.22 19.50 6.84
N ARG A 29 3.93 19.42 7.19
CA ARG A 29 3.38 20.15 8.34
C ARG A 29 4.03 19.73 9.67
N LEU A 30 4.29 18.43 9.82
CA LEU A 30 4.83 17.86 11.05
C LEU A 30 6.36 17.80 11.09
N GLN A 31 7.08 18.36 10.12
CA GLN A 31 8.55 18.28 10.04
C GLN A 31 9.30 18.82 11.27
N HIS A 32 8.68 19.73 12.02
CA HIS A 32 9.25 20.33 13.24
C HIS A 32 8.84 19.59 14.52
N VAL A 33 7.95 18.61 14.41
CA VAL A 33 7.47 17.82 15.56
C VAL A 33 8.45 16.68 15.81
N LYS A 34 8.81 16.49 17.07
CA LYS A 34 9.70 15.39 17.48
C LYS A 34 9.01 14.03 17.27
N ASP A 35 9.76 13.07 16.74
CA ASP A 35 9.30 11.70 16.56
C ASP A 35 8.79 11.05 17.86
N GLY A 36 7.73 10.26 17.70
CA GLY A 36 7.15 9.45 18.76
C GLY A 36 7.99 8.22 19.11
N LYS A 37 7.45 7.36 19.98
CA LYS A 37 8.06 6.06 20.29
C LYS A 37 7.65 5.04 19.24
N TYR A 38 8.63 4.36 18.65
CA TYR A 38 8.41 3.26 17.73
C TYR A 38 8.50 1.93 18.47
N ILE A 39 7.42 1.15 18.45
CA ILE A 39 7.32 -0.15 19.13
C ILE A 39 7.13 -1.23 18.06
N VAL A 40 8.05 -2.19 18.01
CA VAL A 40 7.98 -3.33 17.09
C VAL A 40 7.44 -4.54 17.82
N VAL A 41 6.31 -5.06 17.35
CA VAL A 41 5.76 -6.34 17.81
C VAL A 41 6.30 -7.45 16.90
N ALA A 42 7.20 -8.27 17.45
CA ALA A 42 7.77 -9.43 16.78
C ALA A 42 7.17 -10.74 17.35
N GLY A 43 7.48 -11.85 16.70
CA GLY A 43 7.17 -13.18 17.24
C GLY A 43 8.24 -14.18 16.87
N ILE A 44 8.17 -15.34 17.50
CA ILE A 44 9.06 -16.47 17.22
C ILE A 44 8.86 -17.03 15.81
N THR A 45 9.71 -17.99 15.43
CA THR A 45 9.55 -18.79 14.21
C THR A 45 8.12 -19.32 14.11
N PRO A 46 7.39 -19.06 13.01
CA PRO A 46 5.98 -19.41 12.91
C PRO A 46 5.74 -20.91 13.11
N THR A 47 4.81 -21.24 14.01
CA THR A 47 4.29 -22.61 14.14
C THR A 47 2.90 -22.74 13.52
N PRO A 48 2.45 -23.97 13.18
CA PRO A 48 1.11 -24.21 12.64
C PRO A 48 -0.04 -23.75 13.56
N LEU A 49 0.21 -23.61 14.86
CA LEU A 49 -0.80 -23.23 15.85
C LEU A 49 -1.13 -21.73 15.84
N GLY A 50 -0.27 -20.91 15.22
CA GLY A 50 -0.50 -19.47 15.07
C GLY A 50 -0.11 -18.66 16.31
N GLU A 51 0.79 -17.70 16.13
CA GLU A 51 1.39 -16.94 17.24
C GLU A 51 0.58 -15.71 17.67
N GLY A 52 -0.49 -15.35 16.97
CA GLY A 52 -1.34 -14.21 17.35
C GLY A 52 -0.71 -12.82 17.23
N LYS A 53 0.43 -12.65 16.52
CA LYS A 53 1.14 -11.35 16.39
C LYS A 53 0.24 -10.15 16.10
N SER A 54 -0.63 -10.24 15.08
CA SER A 54 -1.54 -9.14 14.74
C SER A 54 -2.54 -8.84 15.87
N THR A 55 -3.04 -9.88 16.55
CA THR A 55 -3.93 -9.76 17.70
C THR A 55 -3.23 -9.05 18.85
N THR A 56 -1.98 -9.41 19.14
CA THR A 56 -1.15 -8.73 20.15
C THR A 56 -0.92 -7.27 19.80
N THR A 57 -0.64 -6.94 18.53
CA THR A 57 -0.49 -5.54 18.08
C THR A 57 -1.77 -4.73 18.32
N MET A 58 -2.94 -5.26 17.96
CA MET A 58 -4.22 -4.58 18.19
C MET A 58 -4.50 -4.41 19.68
N GLY A 59 -4.31 -5.46 20.48
CA GLY A 59 -4.53 -5.42 21.93
C GLY A 59 -3.60 -4.43 22.63
N LEU A 60 -2.33 -4.34 22.20
CA LEU A 60 -1.37 -3.38 22.73
C LEU A 60 -1.81 -1.93 22.47
N VAL A 61 -2.25 -1.62 21.25
CA VAL A 61 -2.71 -0.28 20.88
C VAL A 61 -4.01 0.07 21.62
N GLN A 62 -4.95 -0.88 21.73
CA GLN A 62 -6.16 -0.71 22.54
C GLN A 62 -5.82 -0.43 24.01
N ALA A 63 -4.84 -1.14 24.60
CA ALA A 63 -4.44 -0.92 25.97
C ALA A 63 -3.77 0.46 26.18
N LEU A 64 -2.83 0.82 25.30
CA LEU A 64 -2.15 2.10 25.37
C LEU A 64 -3.12 3.29 25.13
N GLY A 65 -4.03 3.16 24.17
CA GLY A 65 -4.99 4.21 23.81
C GLY A 65 -6.15 4.31 24.80
N SER A 66 -6.91 3.23 24.97
CA SER A 66 -8.17 3.25 25.72
C SER A 66 -7.96 3.19 27.24
N HIS A 67 -6.91 2.52 27.73
CA HIS A 67 -6.69 2.36 29.17
C HIS A 67 -5.59 3.29 29.74
N LEU A 68 -4.58 3.64 28.95
CA LEU A 68 -3.50 4.54 29.39
C LEU A 68 -3.56 5.94 28.77
N HIS A 69 -4.58 6.22 27.95
CA HIS A 69 -4.84 7.52 27.33
C HIS A 69 -3.62 8.09 26.58
N LYS A 70 -2.83 7.22 25.96
CA LYS A 70 -1.71 7.64 25.10
C LYS A 70 -2.20 7.82 23.67
N ASN A 71 -1.71 8.86 22.99
CA ASN A 71 -1.89 8.97 21.54
C ASN A 71 -1.06 7.89 20.84
N VAL A 72 -1.72 6.90 20.25
CA VAL A 72 -1.11 5.70 19.68
C VAL A 72 -1.95 5.18 18.52
N PHE A 73 -1.30 4.60 17.52
CA PHE A 73 -1.96 3.88 16.44
C PHE A 73 -1.10 2.69 16.01
N ALA A 74 -1.74 1.69 15.41
CA ALA A 74 -1.06 0.53 14.87
C ALA A 74 -0.76 0.73 13.38
N CYS A 75 0.41 0.27 12.94
CA CYS A 75 0.72 0.09 11.52
C CYS A 75 0.72 -1.41 11.21
N VAL A 76 -0.15 -1.84 10.31
CA VAL A 76 -0.27 -3.24 9.88
C VAL A 76 -0.22 -3.32 8.37
N ARG A 77 0.25 -4.46 7.86
CA ARG A 77 0.26 -4.72 6.41
C ARG A 77 -1.13 -5.09 5.92
N GLN A 78 -1.50 -4.57 4.76
CA GLN A 78 -2.69 -5.04 4.06
C GLN A 78 -2.53 -6.53 3.69
N PRO A 79 -3.52 -7.39 3.98
CA PRO A 79 -3.52 -8.77 3.52
C PRO A 79 -3.74 -8.86 2.01
N SER A 80 -3.08 -9.83 1.39
CA SER A 80 -3.41 -10.23 0.01
C SER A 80 -4.79 -10.87 -0.04
N GLN A 81 -5.55 -10.60 -1.12
CA GLN A 81 -6.90 -11.12 -1.30
C GLN A 81 -6.96 -12.66 -1.51
N GLY A 82 -5.94 -13.26 -2.14
CA GLY A 82 -5.94 -14.69 -2.49
C GLY A 82 -6.15 -15.63 -1.29
N PRO A 83 -5.34 -15.53 -0.23
CA PRO A 83 -5.50 -16.33 0.98
C PRO A 83 -6.87 -16.18 1.68
N THR A 84 -7.57 -15.05 1.53
CA THR A 84 -8.91 -14.82 2.10
C THR A 84 -9.93 -15.83 1.58
N PHE A 85 -9.78 -16.27 0.34
CA PHE A 85 -10.65 -17.28 -0.30
C PHE A 85 -10.15 -18.72 -0.12
N GLY A 86 -9.06 -18.91 0.63
CA GLY A 86 -8.46 -20.21 0.92
C GLY A 86 -8.54 -20.59 2.40
N ILE A 87 -7.43 -21.06 2.96
CA ILE A 87 -7.37 -21.63 4.32
C ILE A 87 -7.15 -20.57 5.42
N LYS A 88 -6.69 -19.36 5.07
CA LYS A 88 -6.31 -18.34 6.08
C LYS A 88 -7.44 -17.37 6.38
N GLY A 89 -7.96 -17.45 7.61
CA GLY A 89 -8.75 -16.40 8.26
C GLY A 89 -7.92 -15.13 8.54
N GLY A 90 -8.63 -14.00 8.67
CA GLY A 90 -8.13 -12.62 8.50
C GLY A 90 -6.82 -12.23 9.18
N ALA A 91 -6.02 -11.42 8.49
CA ALA A 91 -4.69 -10.96 8.95
C ALA A 91 -4.73 -9.77 9.93
N ALA A 92 -5.93 -9.32 10.30
CA ALA A 92 -6.20 -8.05 10.97
C ALA A 92 -6.36 -8.16 12.50
N GLY A 93 -5.93 -9.28 13.10
CA GLY A 93 -6.14 -9.61 14.50
C GLY A 93 -7.23 -10.67 14.68
N GLY A 94 -7.78 -10.80 15.90
CA GLY A 94 -8.78 -11.79 16.22
C GLY A 94 -9.46 -11.55 17.58
N GLY A 95 -10.65 -12.12 17.75
CA GLY A 95 -11.47 -11.90 18.95
C GLY A 95 -11.85 -10.43 19.13
N TYR A 96 -11.65 -9.88 20.33
CA TYR A 96 -11.93 -8.46 20.64
C TYR A 96 -10.83 -7.49 20.18
N ALA A 97 -9.68 -8.02 19.74
CA ALA A 97 -8.52 -7.24 19.30
C ALA A 97 -8.34 -7.40 17.78
N GLN A 98 -9.10 -6.62 17.01
CA GLN A 98 -9.15 -6.69 15.55
C GLN A 98 -9.37 -5.32 14.89
N VAL A 99 -8.92 -5.20 13.64
CA VAL A 99 -9.26 -4.05 12.78
C VAL A 99 -10.67 -4.22 12.22
N ILE A 100 -11.42 -3.12 12.15
CA ILE A 100 -12.73 -3.03 11.50
C ILE A 100 -12.74 -1.90 10.46
N PRO A 101 -13.48 -2.04 9.34
CA PRO A 101 -14.27 -3.20 8.93
C PRO A 101 -13.41 -4.34 8.35
N MET A 102 -13.57 -5.56 8.86
CA MET A 102 -12.72 -6.70 8.47
C MET A 102 -12.94 -7.17 7.02
N GLU A 103 -14.18 -7.10 6.52
CA GLU A 103 -14.51 -7.46 5.14
C GLU A 103 -13.76 -6.57 4.13
N GLU A 104 -13.86 -5.25 4.32
CA GLU A 104 -13.17 -4.28 3.47
C GLU A 104 -11.64 -4.44 3.57
N PHE A 105 -11.13 -4.74 4.77
CA PHE A 105 -9.70 -4.95 5.02
C PHE A 105 -9.12 -6.19 4.32
N ASN A 106 -9.90 -7.27 4.24
CA ASN A 106 -9.46 -8.54 3.63
C ASN A 106 -9.71 -8.62 2.10
N LEU A 107 -10.45 -7.66 1.53
CA LEU A 107 -10.77 -7.59 0.11
C LEU A 107 -10.03 -6.44 -0.55
N HIS A 108 -10.76 -5.45 -1.06
CA HIS A 108 -10.21 -4.41 -1.91
C HIS A 108 -9.61 -3.23 -1.14
N LEU A 109 -9.98 -3.07 0.15
CA LEU A 109 -9.63 -1.93 1.00
C LEU A 109 -9.80 -0.59 0.26
N THR A 110 -8.69 0.00 -0.18
CA THR A 110 -8.55 1.30 -0.87
C THR A 110 -8.03 1.15 -2.31
N GLY A 111 -7.88 -0.08 -2.81
CA GLY A 111 -7.39 -0.38 -4.16
C GLY A 111 -5.86 -0.41 -4.30
N ASP A 112 -5.10 -0.42 -3.20
CA ASP A 112 -3.64 -0.29 -3.26
C ASP A 112 -2.97 -1.48 -3.96
N ILE A 113 -3.43 -2.71 -3.69
CA ILE A 113 -2.96 -3.91 -4.40
C ILE A 113 -3.30 -3.83 -5.89
N HIS A 114 -4.50 -3.33 -6.25
CA HIS A 114 -4.91 -3.18 -7.66
C HIS A 114 -4.01 -2.19 -8.40
N ALA A 115 -3.65 -1.07 -7.76
CA ALA A 115 -2.72 -0.09 -8.32
C ALA A 115 -1.33 -0.71 -8.56
N ILE A 116 -0.82 -1.49 -7.60
CA ILE A 116 0.44 -2.22 -7.75
C ILE A 116 0.37 -3.22 -8.90
N THR A 117 -0.71 -4.02 -8.98
CA THR A 117 -0.93 -4.99 -10.06
C THR A 117 -1.00 -4.30 -11.42
N ALA A 118 -1.73 -3.19 -11.54
CA ALA A 118 -1.83 -2.44 -12.78
C ALA A 118 -0.47 -1.90 -13.24
N ALA A 119 0.32 -1.30 -12.33
CA ALA A 119 1.66 -0.81 -12.62
C ALA A 119 2.61 -1.94 -13.04
N ASN A 120 2.59 -3.07 -12.33
CA ASN A 120 3.40 -4.24 -12.64
C ASN A 120 3.05 -4.81 -14.03
N ASN A 121 1.76 -4.95 -14.33
CA ASN A 121 1.30 -5.50 -15.61
C ASN A 121 1.56 -4.55 -16.78
N LEU A 122 1.47 -3.23 -16.55
CA LEU A 122 1.84 -2.23 -17.55
C LEU A 122 3.33 -2.36 -17.92
N LEU A 123 4.21 -2.54 -16.94
CA LEU A 123 5.63 -2.75 -17.18
C LEU A 123 5.88 -4.02 -18.00
N ALA A 124 5.25 -5.14 -17.62
CA ALA A 124 5.37 -6.40 -18.36
C ALA A 124 4.88 -6.25 -19.82
N ALA A 125 3.69 -5.67 -20.02
CA ALA A 125 3.13 -5.43 -21.35
C ALA A 125 4.00 -4.48 -22.19
N ALA A 126 4.61 -3.47 -21.56
CA ALA A 126 5.54 -2.58 -22.25
C ALA A 126 6.78 -3.34 -22.74
N ILE A 127 7.37 -4.20 -21.89
CA ILE A 127 8.53 -5.03 -22.25
C ILE A 127 8.18 -5.95 -23.42
N ASP A 128 7.08 -6.70 -23.32
CA ASP A 128 6.63 -7.61 -24.37
C ASP A 128 6.37 -6.86 -25.69
N ALA A 129 5.75 -5.68 -25.63
CA ALA A 129 5.53 -4.84 -26.79
C ALA A 129 6.85 -4.37 -27.42
N ARG A 130 7.86 -3.99 -26.63
CA ARG A 130 9.19 -3.62 -27.17
C ARG A 130 9.85 -4.81 -27.86
N MET A 131 9.90 -5.96 -27.21
CA MET A 131 10.47 -7.19 -27.79
C MET A 131 9.77 -7.59 -29.09
N PHE A 132 8.44 -7.50 -29.12
CA PHE A 132 7.66 -7.80 -30.31
C PHE A 132 7.94 -6.82 -31.45
N HIS A 133 8.00 -5.51 -31.18
CA HIS A 133 8.30 -4.51 -32.20
C HIS A 133 9.73 -4.63 -32.74
N GLU A 134 10.72 -4.90 -31.89
CA GLU A 134 12.11 -5.09 -32.34
C GLU A 134 12.28 -6.37 -33.17
N SER A 135 11.56 -7.44 -32.86
CA SER A 135 11.65 -8.70 -33.61
C SER A 135 10.87 -8.72 -34.93
N THR A 136 9.88 -7.84 -35.10
CA THR A 136 8.99 -7.84 -36.28
C THR A 136 9.21 -6.69 -37.25
N GLN A 137 9.91 -5.62 -36.85
CA GLN A 137 10.17 -4.48 -37.72
C GLN A 137 11.46 -4.64 -38.54
N LYS A 138 11.45 -4.10 -39.75
CA LYS A 138 12.66 -3.96 -40.57
C LYS A 138 13.54 -2.87 -39.95
N ASP A 139 14.85 -3.06 -40.01
CA ASP A 139 15.86 -2.15 -39.43
C ASP A 139 15.66 -0.69 -39.87
N ASP A 140 15.32 -0.46 -41.15
CA ASP A 140 15.05 0.89 -41.67
C ASP A 140 13.86 1.59 -40.97
N ALA A 141 12.81 0.84 -40.65
CA ALA A 141 11.63 1.38 -39.98
C ALA A 141 11.91 1.65 -38.49
N LEU A 142 12.76 0.83 -37.87
CA LEU A 142 13.21 1.01 -36.50
C LEU A 142 14.14 2.24 -36.39
N PHE A 143 15.11 2.37 -37.30
CA PHE A 143 16.04 3.50 -37.37
C PHE A 143 15.31 4.84 -37.52
N ASN A 144 14.36 4.93 -38.45
CA ASN A 144 13.57 6.15 -38.66
C ASN A 144 12.70 6.54 -37.46
N ARG A 145 12.33 5.60 -36.58
CA ARG A 145 11.59 5.89 -35.34
C ARG A 145 12.50 6.33 -34.20
N LEU A 146 13.69 5.75 -34.09
CA LEU A 146 14.67 6.11 -33.07
C LEU A 146 15.39 7.43 -33.39
N CYS A 147 15.61 7.69 -34.67
CA CYS A 147 16.24 8.90 -35.20
C CYS A 147 15.26 9.62 -36.16
N PRO A 148 14.18 10.24 -35.65
CA PRO A 148 13.23 10.95 -36.50
C PRO A 148 13.91 12.14 -37.17
N ALA A 149 13.71 12.30 -38.48
CA ALA A 149 14.21 13.47 -39.19
C ALA A 149 13.55 14.75 -38.66
N ASN A 150 14.34 15.82 -38.56
CA ASN A 150 13.83 17.15 -38.24
C ASN A 150 12.96 17.70 -39.38
N LYS A 151 12.29 18.86 -39.20
CA LYS A 151 11.39 19.44 -40.21
C LYS A 151 12.06 19.76 -41.56
N GLN A 152 13.40 19.78 -41.60
CA GLN A 152 14.20 19.95 -42.83
C GLN A 152 14.64 18.63 -43.47
N GLY A 153 14.32 17.47 -42.88
CA GLY A 153 14.67 16.15 -43.42
C GLY A 153 16.07 15.65 -43.02
N GLU A 154 16.77 16.35 -42.14
CA GLU A 154 18.05 15.92 -41.61
C GLU A 154 17.85 15.02 -40.39
N LEU A 155 18.58 13.91 -40.33
CA LEU A 155 18.54 12.97 -39.21
C LEU A 155 19.09 13.66 -37.95
N SER A 156 18.39 13.52 -36.83
CA SER A 156 18.88 13.95 -35.52
C SER A 156 19.98 12.97 -35.06
N ILE A 157 21.20 13.17 -35.51
CA ILE A 157 22.40 12.48 -35.04
C ILE A 157 23.28 13.48 -34.30
#